data_AF-A0A7R9R201-F1
#
_entry.id   AF-A0A7R9R201-F1
#
_cell.length_a   1.000
_cell.length_b   1.000
_cell.length_c   1.000
_cell.angle_alpha   90.00
_cell.angle_beta   90.00
_cell.angle_gamma   90.00
#
_symmetry.space_group_name_H-M   'P 1'
#
loop_
_entity.id
_entity.type
_entity.pdbx_description
1 polymer ?
#
loop_
_entity_poly.entity_id
_entity_poly.type
_entity_poly.pdbx_seq_one_letter_code
_entity_poly.pdbx_strand_id
1 'polypeptide(L)'
;QKNKVALEILSYHNTSNSEELERTREDVIKFKTPQVLDTSFSPYYLSDDHKLLTSIKVFEQISGIPNLDNDDLYRFTLSVRKNYRRVPYHNWTHGFSVAHSLYVFIHDSDRFTRLEKLAFFVSGLCHDLDHRGTTNQFLIHSSAPLAAIYTTSPLEHHHYNQTVHIL
;
A
#
# COMPACT_ATOMS: atom_id res chain seq x y z
N GLN A 1 4.34 26.07 13.03
CA GLN A 1 3.32 25.66 14.02
C GLN A 1 2.00 25.23 13.37
N LYS A 2 1.33 26.07 12.54
CA LYS A 2 0.08 25.69 11.82
C LYS A 2 0.21 24.44 10.92
N ASN A 3 1.31 24.31 10.17
CA ASN A 3 1.54 23.13 9.32
C ASN A 3 1.75 21.83 10.13
N LYS A 4 2.25 21.92 11.38
CA LYS A 4 2.49 20.74 12.21
C LYS A 4 1.18 20.14 12.70
N VAL A 5 0.27 20.98 13.19
CA VAL A 5 -1.08 20.55 13.63
C VAL A 5 -1.89 19.99 12.46
N ALA A 6 -1.79 20.60 11.27
CA ALA A 6 -2.44 20.07 10.07
C ALA A 6 -1.90 18.68 9.68
N LEU A 7 -0.58 18.47 9.77
CA LEU A 7 0.04 17.17 9.51
C LEU A 7 -0.34 16.13 10.58
N GLU A 8 -0.45 16.51 11.85
CA GLU A 8 -0.90 15.62 12.93
C GLU A 8 -2.37 15.17 12.73
N ILE A 9 -3.25 16.10 12.35
CA ILE A 9 -4.64 15.79 12.03
C ILE A 9 -4.74 14.88 10.81
N LEU A 10 -3.97 15.18 9.74
CA LEU A 10 -3.94 14.34 8.54
C LEU A 10 -3.41 12.95 8.85
N SER A 11 -2.32 12.85 9.62
CA SER A 11 -1.76 11.58 10.08
C SER A 11 -2.80 10.77 10.85
N TYR A 12 -3.51 11.36 11.82
CA TYR A 12 -4.58 10.70 12.57
C TYR A 12 -5.69 10.12 11.67
N HIS A 13 -6.13 10.88 10.66
CA HIS A 13 -7.14 10.40 9.72
C HIS A 13 -6.61 9.39 8.71
N ASN A 14 -5.31 9.45 8.39
CA ASN A 14 -4.66 8.59 7.40
C ASN A 14 -4.15 7.28 8.02
N THR A 15 -4.02 7.20 9.34
CA THR A 15 -3.70 5.96 10.06
C THR A 15 -4.94 5.14 10.40
N SER A 16 -4.75 3.84 10.58
CA SER A 16 -5.77 2.95 11.12
C SER A 16 -6.07 3.25 12.60
N ASN A 17 -7.35 3.19 12.99
CA ASN A 17 -7.74 3.31 14.39
C ASN A 17 -7.78 1.94 15.09
N SER A 18 -8.05 1.93 16.40
CA SER A 18 -8.06 0.68 17.19
C SER A 18 -9.22 -0.26 16.87
N GLU A 19 -10.38 0.27 16.48
CA GLU A 19 -11.55 -0.54 16.09
C GLU A 19 -11.31 -1.25 14.75
N GLU A 20 -10.73 -0.54 13.77
CA GLU A 20 -10.33 -1.09 12.49
C GLU A 20 -9.30 -2.21 12.66
N LEU A 21 -8.34 -2.03 13.58
CA LEU A 21 -7.35 -3.05 13.89
C LEU A 21 -8.01 -4.30 14.46
N GLU A 22 -8.87 -4.16 15.47
CA GLU A 22 -9.47 -5.32 16.15
C GLU A 22 -10.35 -6.13 15.20
N ARG A 23 -11.17 -5.45 14.38
CA ARG A 23 -11.94 -6.14 13.33
C ARG A 23 -11.02 -6.88 12.35
N THR A 24 -9.92 -6.23 11.93
CA THR A 24 -8.96 -6.84 11.00
C THR A 24 -8.31 -8.08 11.64
N ARG A 25 -7.97 -8.04 12.93
CA ARG A 25 -7.43 -9.20 13.66
C ARG A 25 -8.38 -10.40 13.57
N GLU A 26 -9.66 -10.19 13.84
CA GLU A 26 -10.67 -11.25 13.74
C GLU A 26 -10.82 -11.77 12.31
N ASP A 27 -10.88 -10.87 11.33
CA ASP A 27 -11.08 -11.22 9.93
C ASP A 27 -9.89 -12.01 9.38
N VAL A 28 -8.66 -11.63 9.73
CA VAL A 28 -7.42 -12.32 9.31
C VAL A 28 -7.38 -13.76 9.82
N ILE A 29 -7.92 -14.05 11.00
CA ILE A 29 -7.99 -15.41 11.56
C ILE A 29 -8.98 -16.27 10.76
N LYS A 30 -10.13 -15.69 10.38
CA LYS A 30 -11.21 -16.39 9.68
C LYS A 30 -10.97 -16.49 8.16
N PHE A 31 -10.12 -15.62 7.61
CA PHE A 31 -9.90 -15.48 6.19
C PHE A 31 -9.12 -16.64 5.58
N LYS A 32 -9.69 -17.23 4.52
CA LYS A 32 -9.00 -18.22 3.70
C LYS A 32 -8.35 -17.51 2.51
N THR A 33 -7.02 -17.54 2.46
CA THR A 33 -6.25 -16.91 1.39
C THR A 33 -6.66 -17.51 0.02
N PRO A 34 -6.97 -16.68 -0.99
CA PRO A 34 -7.21 -17.17 -2.34
C PRO A 34 -5.92 -17.76 -2.95
N GLN A 35 -6.05 -18.49 -4.06
CA GLN A 35 -4.91 -19.06 -4.78
C GLN A 35 -4.17 -17.96 -5.56
N VAL A 36 -3.50 -17.05 -4.84
CA VAL A 36 -2.81 -15.88 -5.41
C VAL A 36 -1.64 -16.25 -6.32
N LEU A 37 -1.13 -17.48 -6.30
CA LEU A 37 -0.07 -17.92 -7.22
C LEU A 37 -0.64 -18.48 -8.53
N ASP A 38 -1.96 -18.66 -8.64
CA ASP A 38 -2.61 -19.05 -9.87
C ASP A 38 -2.53 -17.89 -10.88
N THR A 39 -1.97 -18.15 -12.06
CA THR A 39 -1.84 -17.15 -13.14
C THR A 39 -3.19 -16.68 -13.69
N SER A 40 -4.27 -17.41 -13.43
CA SER A 40 -5.64 -17.03 -13.79
C SER A 40 -6.32 -16.14 -12.74
N PHE A 41 -5.68 -15.94 -11.57
CA PHE A 41 -6.20 -15.07 -10.53
C PHE A 41 -6.28 -13.62 -11.03
N SER A 42 -7.49 -13.04 -10.97
CA SER A 42 -7.71 -11.63 -11.26
C SER A 42 -7.98 -10.86 -9.96
N PRO A 43 -7.14 -9.87 -9.61
CA PRO A 43 -7.36 -8.96 -8.48
C PRO A 43 -8.73 -8.28 -8.44
N TYR A 44 -9.35 -8.10 -9.61
CA TYR A 44 -10.63 -7.40 -9.75
C TYR A 44 -11.83 -8.19 -9.22
N TYR A 45 -11.71 -9.51 -9.02
CA TYR A 45 -12.79 -10.32 -8.45
C TYR A 45 -12.86 -10.25 -6.92
N LEU A 46 -11.86 -9.64 -6.26
CA LEU A 46 -11.87 -9.47 -4.82
C LEU A 46 -12.53 -8.15 -4.40
N SER A 47 -13.26 -8.17 -3.29
CA SER A 47 -13.64 -6.94 -2.58
C SER A 47 -12.41 -6.25 -2.00
N ASP A 48 -12.50 -4.96 -1.70
CA ASP A 48 -11.37 -4.21 -1.11
C ASP A 48 -10.93 -4.73 0.25
N ASP A 49 -11.86 -5.30 1.03
CA ASP A 49 -11.55 -6.00 2.28
C ASP A 49 -10.81 -7.32 2.02
N HIS A 50 -11.26 -8.12 1.05
CA HIS A 50 -10.51 -9.34 0.69
C HIS A 50 -9.12 -9.02 0.12
N LYS A 51 -8.93 -7.92 -0.61
CA LYS A 51 -7.61 -7.46 -1.04
C LYS A 51 -6.72 -7.07 0.14
N LEU A 52 -7.28 -6.39 1.15
CA LEU A 52 -6.57 -6.08 2.40
C LEU A 52 -6.10 -7.35 3.10
N LEU A 53 -7.02 -8.28 3.35
CA LEU A 53 -6.71 -9.53 4.06
C LEU A 53 -5.73 -10.40 3.28
N THR A 54 -5.87 -10.44 1.95
CA THR A 54 -4.91 -11.13 1.08
C THR A 54 -3.53 -10.49 1.15
N SER A 55 -3.45 -9.16 1.17
CA SER A 55 -2.17 -8.45 1.31
C SER A 55 -1.48 -8.77 2.63
N ILE A 56 -2.24 -8.81 3.73
CA ILE A 56 -1.75 -9.20 5.05
C ILE A 56 -1.20 -10.63 5.02
N LYS A 57 -1.96 -11.59 4.46
CA LYS A 57 -1.52 -12.99 4.35
C LYS A 57 -0.26 -13.15 3.51
N VAL A 58 -0.16 -12.44 2.39
CA VAL A 58 1.05 -12.44 1.55
C VAL A 58 2.23 -11.82 2.32
N PHE A 59 2.01 -10.73 3.05
CA PHE A 59 3.03 -10.10 3.89
C PHE A 59 3.52 -11.09 4.96
N GLU A 60 2.62 -11.74 5.71
CA GLU A 60 2.95 -12.78 6.71
C GLU A 60 3.76 -13.94 6.09
N GLN A 61 3.41 -14.36 4.87
CA GLN A 61 4.10 -15.42 4.14
C GLN A 61 5.53 -15.03 3.74
N ILE A 62 5.73 -13.80 3.24
CA ILE A 62 7.05 -13.31 2.82
C ILE A 62 7.92 -13.01 4.04
N SER A 63 7.36 -12.35 5.06
CA SER A 63 8.15 -11.77 6.15
C SER A 63 8.93 -12.85 6.89
N GLY A 64 8.27 -13.89 7.42
CA GLY A 64 8.93 -14.93 8.22
C GLY A 64 9.96 -14.38 9.22
N ILE A 65 9.81 -13.11 9.63
CA ILE A 65 10.77 -12.37 10.46
C ILE A 65 10.36 -12.63 11.90
N PRO A 66 11.22 -13.25 12.73
CA PRO A 66 10.94 -13.32 14.15
C PRO A 66 10.85 -11.90 14.72
N ASN A 67 9.77 -11.62 15.46
CA ASN A 67 9.50 -10.35 16.18
C ASN A 67 8.90 -9.18 15.37
N LEU A 68 8.31 -9.39 14.19
CA LEU A 68 7.40 -8.39 13.64
C LEU A 68 6.07 -8.47 14.40
N ASP A 69 5.64 -7.38 15.04
CA ASP A 69 4.32 -7.33 15.66
C ASP A 69 3.25 -7.40 14.58
N ASN A 70 2.34 -8.38 14.69
CA ASN A 70 1.23 -8.53 13.77
C ASN A 70 0.35 -7.28 13.74
N ASP A 71 0.23 -6.57 14.87
CA ASP A 71 -0.55 -5.35 14.95
C ASP A 71 0.05 -4.25 14.08
N ASP A 72 1.38 -4.09 14.11
CA ASP A 72 2.06 -3.11 13.26
C ASP A 72 1.89 -3.43 11.78
N LEU A 73 1.96 -4.71 11.39
CA LEU A 73 1.69 -5.15 10.02
C LEU A 73 0.25 -4.85 9.59
N TYR A 74 -0.73 -5.14 10.46
CA TYR A 74 -2.14 -4.88 10.18
C TYR A 74 -2.40 -3.38 10.07
N ARG A 75 -1.85 -2.59 11.00
CA ARG A 75 -1.95 -1.12 10.99
C ARG A 75 -1.31 -0.51 9.76
N PHE A 76 -0.13 -0.98 9.38
CA PHE A 76 0.55 -0.57 8.16
C PHE A 76 -0.34 -0.82 6.95
N THR A 77 -0.81 -2.06 6.75
CA THR A 77 -1.58 -2.43 5.56
C THR A 77 -2.93 -1.69 5.49
N LEU A 78 -3.60 -1.50 6.63
CA LEU A 78 -4.81 -0.69 6.72
C LEU A 78 -4.54 0.77 6.32
N SER A 79 -3.45 1.34 6.81
CA SER A 79 -3.07 2.73 6.52
C SER A 79 -2.72 2.91 5.05
N VAL A 80 -1.95 2.00 4.45
CA VAL A 80 -1.67 1.99 3.00
C VAL A 80 -2.98 2.01 2.20
N ARG A 81 -3.91 1.08 2.47
CA ARG A 81 -5.21 1.04 1.81
C ARG A 81 -5.97 2.37 1.93
N LYS A 82 -5.99 2.95 3.13
CA LYS A 82 -6.72 4.19 3.44
C LYS A 82 -6.16 5.41 2.69
N ASN A 83 -4.88 5.39 2.37
CA ASN A 83 -4.19 6.46 1.65
C ASN A 83 -4.29 6.34 0.12
N TYR A 84 -4.96 5.31 -0.41
CA TYR A 84 -5.39 5.30 -1.81
C TYR A 84 -6.69 6.09 -1.98
N ARG A 85 -6.69 7.01 -2.97
CA ARG A 85 -7.88 7.80 -3.30
C ARG A 85 -8.88 7.00 -4.14
N ARG A 86 -10.15 7.40 -4.04
CA ARG A 86 -11.21 6.93 -4.94
C ARG A 86 -11.12 7.66 -6.29
N VAL A 87 -10.21 7.20 -7.14
CA VAL A 87 -10.05 7.62 -8.53
C VAL A 87 -10.30 6.43 -9.47
N PRO A 88 -10.62 6.66 -10.76
CA PRO A 88 -11.05 5.57 -11.66
C PRO A 88 -10.05 4.40 -11.80
N TYR A 89 -8.74 4.66 -11.73
CA TYR A 89 -7.71 3.65 -11.98
C TYR A 89 -6.66 3.52 -10.88
N HIS A 90 -5.86 4.56 -10.61
CA HIS A 90 -4.77 4.58 -9.60
C HIS A 90 -5.31 4.58 -8.15
N ASN A 91 -6.04 3.53 -7.79
CA ASN A 91 -6.70 3.32 -6.51
C ASN A 91 -6.16 2.06 -5.83
N TRP A 92 -6.75 1.67 -4.70
CA TRP A 92 -6.31 0.51 -3.92
C TRP A 92 -6.25 -0.80 -4.73
N THR A 93 -7.19 -1.00 -5.67
CA THR A 93 -7.19 -2.20 -6.52
C THR A 93 -5.95 -2.23 -7.42
N HIS A 94 -5.55 -1.10 -7.98
CA HIS A 94 -4.33 -1.00 -8.78
C HIS A 94 -3.07 -1.27 -7.94
N GLY A 95 -2.93 -0.62 -6.78
CA GLY A 95 -1.82 -0.87 -5.86
C GLY A 95 -1.68 -2.34 -5.45
N PHE A 96 -2.80 -2.96 -5.08
CA PHE A 96 -2.85 -4.39 -4.78
C PHE A 96 -2.46 -5.26 -6.00
N SER A 97 -2.94 -4.93 -7.20
CA SER A 97 -2.66 -5.70 -8.42
C SER A 97 -1.17 -5.70 -8.77
N VAL A 98 -0.49 -4.56 -8.60
CA VAL A 98 0.96 -4.43 -8.82
C VAL A 98 1.73 -5.24 -7.78
N ALA A 99 1.37 -5.11 -6.49
CA ALA A 99 2.01 -5.87 -5.42
C ALA A 99 1.84 -7.38 -5.58
N HIS A 100 0.64 -7.82 -5.96
CA HIS A 100 0.31 -9.21 -6.27
C HIS A 100 1.16 -9.73 -7.45
N SER A 101 1.27 -8.96 -8.53
CA SER A 101 2.10 -9.33 -9.69
C SER A 101 3.58 -9.49 -9.30
N LEU A 102 4.10 -8.57 -8.48
CA LEU A 102 5.46 -8.67 -7.94
C LEU A 102 5.63 -9.91 -7.06
N TYR A 103 4.65 -10.20 -6.21
CA TYR A 103 4.67 -11.40 -5.37
C TYR A 103 4.75 -12.68 -6.19
N VAL A 104 3.89 -12.82 -7.21
CA VAL A 104 3.92 -13.98 -8.13
C VAL A 104 5.28 -14.12 -8.80
N PHE A 105 5.88 -13.00 -9.24
CA PHE A 105 7.19 -13.01 -9.88
C PHE A 105 8.33 -13.44 -8.93
N ILE A 106 8.31 -12.98 -7.68
CA ILE A 106 9.42 -13.21 -6.72
C ILE A 106 9.23 -14.45 -5.84
N HIS A 107 8.02 -15.04 -5.77
CA HIS A 107 7.68 -16.10 -4.82
C HIS A 107 8.70 -17.25 -4.84
N ASP A 108 8.86 -17.90 -5.99
CA ASP A 108 9.75 -19.07 -6.18
C ASP A 108 11.17 -18.70 -6.63
N SER A 109 11.49 -17.40 -6.70
CA SER A 109 12.83 -16.97 -7.10
C SER A 109 13.84 -17.17 -5.96
N ASP A 110 14.96 -17.82 -6.24
CA ASP A 110 16.12 -17.94 -5.34
C ASP A 110 17.10 -16.76 -5.45
N ARG A 111 16.86 -15.84 -6.39
CA ARG A 111 17.75 -14.70 -6.68
C ARG A 111 17.62 -13.55 -5.70
N PHE A 112 16.54 -13.52 -4.92
CA PHE A 112 16.23 -12.45 -3.98
C PHE A 112 16.19 -12.99 -2.57
N THR A 113 16.86 -12.29 -1.66
CA THR A 113 16.74 -12.51 -0.23
C THR A 113 15.31 -12.24 0.23
N ARG A 114 14.96 -12.76 1.41
CA ARG A 114 13.64 -12.53 2.00
C ARG A 114 13.33 -11.05 2.20
N LEU A 115 14.32 -10.27 2.64
CA LEU A 115 14.18 -8.83 2.85
C LEU A 115 13.93 -8.10 1.53
N GLU A 116 14.63 -8.46 0.46
CA GLU A 116 14.40 -7.89 -0.87
C GLU A 116 13.00 -8.25 -1.39
N LYS A 117 12.56 -9.50 -1.22
CA LYS A 117 11.18 -9.89 -1.58
C LYS A 117 10.14 -9.07 -0.84
N LEU A 118 10.37 -8.82 0.45
CA LEU A 118 9.50 -7.98 1.26
C LEU A 118 9.50 -6.52 0.75
N ALA A 119 10.68 -5.98 0.45
CA ALA A 119 10.82 -4.64 -0.10
C ALA A 119 10.10 -4.49 -1.45
N PHE A 120 10.18 -5.48 -2.35
CA PHE A 120 9.43 -5.49 -3.60
C PHE A 120 7.92 -5.44 -3.33
N PHE A 121 7.41 -6.31 -2.45
CA PHE A 121 5.97 -6.34 -2.15
C PHE A 121 5.47 -5.03 -1.55
N VAL A 122 6.19 -4.49 -0.56
CA VAL A 122 5.87 -3.20 0.08
C VAL A 122 5.95 -2.05 -0.93
N SER A 123 6.96 -2.03 -1.81
CA SER A 123 7.07 -1.02 -2.85
C SER A 123 5.89 -1.06 -3.83
N GLY A 124 5.45 -2.26 -4.23
CA GLY A 124 4.30 -2.42 -5.10
C GLY A 124 3.01 -1.90 -4.47
N LEU A 125 2.81 -2.21 -3.18
CA LEU A 125 1.65 -1.74 -2.42
C LEU A 125 1.62 -0.22 -2.25
N CYS A 126 2.77 0.45 -2.24
CA CYS A 126 2.86 1.86 -1.87
C CYS A 126 3.16 2.81 -3.05
N HIS A 127 3.46 2.29 -4.24
CA HIS A 127 4.03 3.09 -5.33
C HIS A 127 3.16 4.25 -5.82
N ASP A 128 1.84 4.20 -5.59
CA ASP A 128 0.83 5.14 -6.09
C ASP A 128 -0.03 5.77 -4.96
N LEU A 129 0.49 5.82 -3.73
CA LEU A 129 -0.25 6.37 -2.60
C LEU A 129 -0.65 7.85 -2.81
N ASP A 130 -1.88 8.22 -2.44
CA ASP A 130 -2.44 9.57 -2.62
C ASP A 130 -2.53 10.05 -4.09
N HIS A 131 -2.45 9.15 -5.08
CA HIS A 131 -2.57 9.52 -6.49
C HIS A 131 -3.93 10.20 -6.81
N ARG A 132 -3.90 11.35 -7.48
CA ARG A 132 -5.08 12.22 -7.69
C ARG A 132 -5.81 12.02 -9.01
N GLY A 133 -5.37 11.06 -9.81
CA GLY A 133 -5.97 10.73 -11.11
C GLY A 133 -5.54 11.65 -12.25
N THR A 134 -4.46 12.40 -12.06
CA THR A 134 -3.84 13.28 -13.05
C THR A 134 -2.40 12.85 -13.30
N THR A 135 -1.72 13.44 -14.28
CA THR A 135 -0.34 13.10 -14.65
C THR A 135 0.65 14.17 -14.20
N ASN A 136 1.94 13.85 -14.15
CA ASN A 136 3.02 14.82 -13.90
C ASN A 136 2.94 16.03 -14.84
N GLN A 137 2.68 15.79 -16.13
CA GLN A 137 2.54 16.86 -17.12
C GLN A 137 1.37 17.80 -16.78
N PHE A 138 0.24 17.25 -16.33
CA PHE A 138 -0.88 18.06 -15.87
C PHE A 138 -0.51 18.92 -14.65
N LEU A 139 0.20 18.36 -13.66
CA LEU A 139 0.63 19.10 -12.48
C LEU A 139 1.55 20.27 -12.83
N ILE A 140 2.50 20.05 -13.75
CA ILE A 140 3.43 21.09 -14.22
C ILE A 140 2.65 22.20 -14.95
N HIS A 141 1.79 21.85 -15.90
CA HIS A 141 1.02 22.83 -16.68
C HIS A 141 0.01 23.62 -15.83
N SER A 142 -0.57 22.99 -14.81
CA SER A 142 -1.51 23.65 -13.90
C SER A 142 -0.82 24.43 -12.76
N SER A 143 0.53 24.47 -12.73
CA SER A 143 1.31 25.08 -11.65
C SER A 143 0.88 24.57 -10.27
N ALA A 144 0.58 23.28 -10.18
CA ALA A 144 0.16 22.66 -8.93
C ALA A 144 1.29 22.77 -7.89
N PRO A 145 0.99 22.99 -6.60
CA PRO A 145 2.02 23.15 -5.56
C PRO A 145 3.04 22.00 -5.52
N LEU A 146 2.61 20.77 -5.84
CA LEU A 146 3.50 19.61 -5.88
C LEU A 146 4.59 19.71 -6.95
N ALA A 147 4.26 20.31 -8.11
CA ALA A 147 5.21 20.53 -9.20
C ALA A 147 6.24 21.63 -8.88
N ALA A 148 5.96 22.49 -7.91
CA ALA A 148 6.91 23.50 -7.43
C ALA A 148 7.94 22.92 -6.43
N ILE A 149 7.62 21.79 -5.79
CA ILE A 149 8.47 21.16 -4.76
C ILE A 149 9.50 20.20 -5.40
N TYR A 150 9.11 19.51 -6.47
CA TYR A 150 9.96 18.53 -7.15
C TYR A 150 10.21 18.94 -8.60
N THR A 151 11.47 18.95 -9.02
CA THR A 151 11.89 19.32 -10.37
C THR A 151 11.75 18.18 -11.39
N THR A 152 11.79 16.94 -10.92
CA THR A 152 11.63 15.72 -11.73
C THR A 152 10.69 14.77 -11.02
N SER A 153 9.79 14.11 -11.77
CA SER A 153 8.85 13.10 -11.24
C SER A 153 8.08 13.50 -9.96
N PRO A 154 7.29 14.61 -9.97
CA PRO A 154 6.62 15.10 -8.76
C PRO A 154 5.68 14.11 -8.08
N LEU A 155 4.93 13.33 -8.84
CA LEU A 155 4.01 12.31 -8.30
C LEU A 155 4.79 11.19 -7.61
N GLU A 156 5.84 10.68 -8.24
CA GLU A 156 6.61 9.56 -7.72
C GLU A 156 7.35 9.93 -6.43
N HIS A 157 7.90 11.14 -6.35
CA HIS A 157 8.47 11.67 -5.10
C HIS A 157 7.40 11.84 -4.01
N HIS A 158 6.19 12.24 -4.38
CA HIS A 158 5.08 12.34 -3.43
C HIS A 158 4.67 10.97 -2.89
N HIS A 159 4.51 9.96 -3.73
CA HIS A 159 4.17 8.59 -3.33
C HIS A 159 5.23 8.02 -2.37
N TYR A 160 6.51 8.23 -2.66
CA TYR A 160 7.60 7.87 -1.77
C TYR A 160 7.47 8.55 -0.38
N ASN A 161 7.21 9.86 -0.35
CA ASN A 161 7.05 10.57 0.92
C ASN A 161 5.81 10.12 1.70
N GLN A 162 4.71 9.77 1.02
CA GLN A 162 3.55 9.15 1.67
C GLN A 162 3.93 7.80 2.29
N THR A 163 4.72 6.99 1.58
CA THR A 163 5.20 5.69 2.08
C THR A 163 6.05 5.86 3.35
N VAL A 164 7.03 6.76 3.33
CA VAL A 164 7.90 7.04 4.47
C VAL A 164 7.14 7.62 5.67
N HIS A 165 6.01 8.31 5.43
CA HIS A 165 5.17 8.82 6.52
C HIS A 165 4.32 7.74 7.19
N ILE A 166 3.99 6.66 6.49
CA ILE A 166 3.21 5.54 7.01
C ILE A 166 4.10 4.56 7.78
N LEU A 167 5.36 4.38 7.35
CA LEU A 167 6.38 3.57 8.01
C LEU A 167 6.93 4.24 9.28
#